data_AF-A0A828Y8Z0-F1
#
_entry.id   AF-A0A828Y8Z0-F1
#
_cell.length_a   1.000
_cell.length_b   1.000
_cell.length_c   1.000
_cell.angle_alpha   90.00
_cell.angle_beta   90.00
_cell.angle_gamma   90.00
#
_symmetry.space_group_name_H-M   'P 1'
#
loop_
_entity.id
_entity.type
_entity.pdbx_description
1 polymer ?
#
loop_
_entity_poly.entity_id
_entity_poly.type
_entity_poly.pdbx_seq_one_letter_code
_entity_poly.pdbx_strand_id
1 'polypeptide(L)'
;MEFEENIGRIFSELISMYGGIGLAFVSFAAATILPFSSEAALVLALISGLSTYEAIVWASFGNCTACIVNYFLGYSSETFVHKKLESSPTFLNLYQKIKTFGWPVLLLSFLPIIGDPITILSGFFKQKLWLFVSIVFTLRIVRYVLLAFVLNRS
;
A
#
# COMPACT_ATOMS: atom_id res chain seq x y z
N MET A 1 -16.55 -14.80 6.91
CA MET A 1 -17.79 -14.12 6.46
C MET A 1 -18.21 -13.06 7.48
N GLU A 2 -18.61 -13.43 8.70
CA GLU A 2 -19.07 -12.46 9.72
C GLU A 2 -18.02 -11.42 10.17
N PHE A 3 -16.74 -11.81 10.25
CA PHE A 3 -15.66 -10.89 10.61
C PHE A 3 -15.37 -9.82 9.53
N GLU A 4 -15.37 -10.23 8.26
CA GLU A 4 -15.11 -9.31 7.13
C GLU A 4 -16.27 -8.33 6.95
N GLU A 5 -17.50 -8.79 7.16
CA GLU A 5 -18.70 -7.97 7.11
C GLU A 5 -18.70 -6.92 8.23
N ASN A 6 -18.31 -7.29 9.45
CA ASN A 6 -18.13 -6.34 10.55
C ASN A 6 -17.05 -5.30 10.27
N ILE A 7 -15.92 -5.68 9.68
CA ILE A 7 -14.86 -4.73 9.28
C ILE A 7 -15.38 -3.77 8.21
N GLY A 8 -16.07 -4.29 7.19
CA GLY A 8 -16.66 -3.47 6.13
C GLY A 8 -17.64 -2.43 6.70
N ARG A 9 -18.47 -2.83 7.67
CA ARG A 9 -19.39 -1.93 8.37
C ARG A 9 -18.68 -0.87 9.20
N ILE A 10 -17.65 -1.23 9.96
CA ILE A 10 -16.85 -0.26 10.72
C ILE A 10 -16.19 0.76 9.78
N PHE A 11 -15.69 0.30 8.64
CA PHE A 11 -15.06 1.18 7.65
C PHE A 11 -16.06 2.13 6.99
N SER A 12 -17.25 1.65 6.63
CA SER A 12 -18.29 2.53 6.09
C SER A 12 -18.77 3.54 7.14
N GLU A 13 -18.92 3.13 8.40
CA GLU A 13 -19.24 4.03 9.51
C GLU A 13 -18.16 5.10 9.72
N LEU A 14 -16.88 4.73 9.70
CA LEU A 14 -15.76 5.67 9.82
C LEU A 14 -15.72 6.67 8.67
N ILE A 15 -15.94 6.21 7.44
CA ILE A 15 -15.96 7.08 6.26
C ILE A 15 -17.17 8.01 6.31
N SER A 16 -18.34 7.51 6.71
CA SER A 16 -19.57 8.31 6.84
C SER A 16 -19.45 9.37 7.94
N MET A 17 -18.85 9.01 9.08
CA MET A 17 -18.73 9.89 10.25
C MET A 17 -17.61 10.93 10.12
N TYR A 18 -16.47 10.55 9.54
CA TYR A 18 -15.25 11.38 9.50
C TYR A 18 -14.85 11.81 8.08
N GLY A 19 -15.63 11.44 7.05
CA GLY A 19 -15.39 11.80 5.67
C GLY A 19 -14.00 11.39 5.18
N GLY A 20 -13.29 12.35 4.57
CA GLY A 20 -11.96 12.15 4.03
C GLY A 20 -10.93 11.66 5.05
N ILE A 21 -10.99 12.15 6.29
CA ILE A 21 -10.05 11.70 7.35
C ILE A 21 -10.30 10.22 7.67
N GLY A 22 -11.56 9.82 7.78
CA GLY A 22 -11.95 8.41 7.96
C GLY A 22 -11.41 7.54 6.83
N LEU A 23 -11.56 7.99 5.57
CA LEU A 23 -11.01 7.30 4.41
C LEU A 23 -9.49 7.16 4.47
N ALA A 24 -8.75 8.20 4.87
CA ALA A 24 -7.29 8.11 4.99
C ALA A 24 -6.86 7.05 6.01
N PHE A 25 -7.54 6.96 7.16
CA PHE A 25 -7.29 5.91 8.15
C PHE A 25 -7.61 4.52 7.61
N VAL A 26 -8.76 4.36 6.95
CA VAL A 26 -9.16 3.08 6.36
C VAL A 26 -8.17 2.65 5.27
N SER A 27 -7.80 3.55 4.35
CA SER A 27 -6.82 3.29 3.29
C SER A 27 -5.43 2.98 3.84
N PHE A 28 -5.03 3.64 4.94
CA PHE A 28 -3.78 3.34 5.64
C PHE A 28 -3.81 1.92 6.22
N ALA A 29 -4.83 1.60 7.02
CA ALA A 29 -4.96 0.29 7.67
C ALA A 29 -5.06 -0.86 6.66
N ALA A 30 -5.78 -0.64 5.56
CA ALA A 30 -5.89 -1.57 4.43
C ALA A 30 -4.53 -1.85 3.78
N ALA A 31 -3.70 -0.84 3.60
CA ALA A 31 -2.38 -0.98 2.94
C ALA A 31 -1.26 -1.48 3.87
N THR A 32 -1.46 -1.52 5.19
CA THR A 32 -0.44 -1.99 6.15
C THR A 32 -0.75 -3.36 6.75
N ILE A 33 -1.95 -3.57 7.30
CA ILE A 33 -2.23 -4.64 8.27
C ILE A 33 -3.22 -5.66 7.71
N LEU A 34 -4.17 -5.19 6.92
CA LEU A 34 -5.31 -5.99 6.50
C LEU A 34 -5.06 -6.61 5.12
N PRO A 35 -5.53 -7.85 4.87
CA PRO A 35 -5.60 -8.41 3.52
C PRO A 35 -6.73 -7.75 2.69
N PHE A 36 -7.04 -6.48 2.99
CA PHE A 36 -8.09 -5.72 2.35
C PHE A 36 -7.48 -4.81 1.29
N SER A 37 -8.04 -4.85 0.10
CA SER A 37 -7.61 -4.00 -1.00
C SER A 37 -7.93 -2.54 -0.66
N SER A 38 -6.91 -1.69 -0.62
CA SER A 38 -7.05 -0.24 -0.45
C SER A 38 -7.95 0.42 -1.51
N GLU A 39 -8.15 -0.25 -2.65
CA GLU A 39 -9.07 0.09 -3.73
C GLU A 39 -10.54 -0.09 -3.31
N ALA A 40 -10.84 -1.11 -2.51
CA ALA A 40 -12.17 -1.31 -1.95
C ALA A 40 -12.56 -0.15 -1.00
N ALA A 41 -11.60 0.39 -0.25
CA ALA A 41 -11.83 1.57 0.58
C ALA A 41 -12.24 2.80 -0.26
N LEU A 42 -11.59 3.03 -1.40
CA LEU A 42 -11.96 4.11 -2.33
C LEU A 42 -13.37 3.90 -2.90
N VAL A 43 -13.68 2.68 -3.36
CA VAL A 43 -15.01 2.32 -3.89
C VAL A 43 -16.09 2.58 -2.83
N LEU A 44 -15.88 2.13 -1.60
CA LEU A 44 -16.81 2.32 -0.49
C LEU A 44 -17.03 3.81 -0.19
N ALA A 45 -15.99 4.64 -0.24
CA ALA A 45 -16.12 6.08 -0.04
C ALA A 45 -16.95 6.76 -1.13
N LEU A 46 -16.75 6.39 -2.39
CA LEU A 46 -17.53 6.92 -3.52
C LEU A 46 -19.01 6.53 -3.39
N ILE A 47 -19.30 5.27 -3.05
CA ILE A 47 -20.68 4.79 -2.82
C ILE A 47 -21.31 5.47 -1.59
N SER A 48 -20.50 5.80 -0.58
CA SER A 48 -20.96 6.54 0.62
C SER A 48 -21.19 8.04 0.36
N GLY A 49 -20.96 8.51 -0.88
CA GLY A 49 -21.27 9.87 -1.30
C GLY A 49 -20.13 10.88 -1.16
N LEU A 50 -18.90 10.45 -0.87
CA LEU A 50 -17.75 11.37 -0.93
C LEU A 50 -17.51 11.84 -2.36
N SER A 51 -17.14 13.11 -2.52
CA SER A 51 -16.75 13.63 -3.83
C SER A 51 -15.55 12.85 -4.37
N THR A 52 -15.53 12.61 -5.69
CA THR A 52 -14.43 11.85 -6.31
C THR A 52 -13.06 12.48 -6.02
N TYR A 53 -13.00 13.81 -6.05
CA TYR A 53 -11.77 14.54 -5.76
C TYR A 53 -11.28 14.30 -4.33
N GLU A 54 -12.16 14.46 -3.33
CA GLU A 54 -11.80 14.22 -1.93
C GLU A 54 -11.41 12.76 -1.70
N ALA A 55 -12.15 11.82 -2.28
CA ALA A 55 -11.89 10.40 -2.12
C ALA A 55 -10.48 10.04 -2.63
N ILE A 56 -10.09 10.53 -3.81
CA ILE A 56 -8.74 10.30 -4.37
C ILE A 56 -7.68 10.90 -3.46
N VAL A 57 -7.82 12.16 -3.05
CA VAL A 57 -6.81 12.86 -2.25
C VAL A 57 -6.58 12.16 -0.92
N TRP A 58 -7.65 11.85 -0.18
CA TRP A 58 -7.54 11.26 1.15
C TRP A 58 -7.14 9.78 1.12
N ALA A 59 -7.65 9.00 0.16
CA ALA A 59 -7.20 7.62 -0.03
C ALA A 59 -5.71 7.57 -0.41
N SER A 60 -5.27 8.43 -1.33
CA SER A 60 -3.85 8.55 -1.71
C SER A 60 -3.00 8.92 -0.50
N PHE A 61 -3.42 9.90 0.31
CA PHE A 61 -2.68 10.31 1.49
C PHE A 61 -2.49 9.15 2.49
N GLY A 62 -3.58 8.45 2.82
CA GLY A 62 -3.54 7.27 3.69
C GLY A 62 -2.64 6.17 3.16
N ASN A 63 -2.78 5.81 1.88
CA ASN A 63 -2.00 4.74 1.27
C ASN A 63 -0.51 5.10 1.13
N CYS A 64 -0.19 6.34 0.73
CA CYS A 64 1.19 6.81 0.63
C CYS A 64 1.89 6.79 1.99
N THR A 65 1.17 7.18 3.06
CA THR A 65 1.69 7.10 4.43
C THR A 65 1.92 5.65 4.85
N ALA A 66 1.01 4.73 4.52
CA ALA A 66 1.18 3.30 4.74
C ALA A 66 2.40 2.74 3.99
N CYS A 67 2.61 3.14 2.73
CA CYS A 67 3.78 2.74 1.95
C CYS A 67 5.09 3.15 2.61
N ILE A 68 5.16 4.36 3.20
CA ILE A 68 6.32 4.81 3.97
C ILE A 68 6.53 3.91 5.20
N VAL A 69 5.47 3.64 5.95
CA VAL A 69 5.55 2.75 7.13
C VAL A 69 6.04 1.37 6.74
N ASN A 70 5.47 0.77 5.68
CA ASN A 70 5.89 -0.52 5.14
C ASN A 70 7.37 -0.53 4.72
N TYR A 71 7.83 0.54 4.06
CA TYR A 71 9.25 0.70 3.75
C TYR A 71 10.11 0.68 5.02
N PHE A 72 9.75 1.43 6.06
CA PHE A 72 10.52 1.44 7.29
C PHE A 72 10.46 0.12 8.09
N LEU A 73 9.33 -0.61 8.02
CA LEU A 73 9.21 -1.96 8.56
C LEU A 73 10.21 -2.91 7.87
N GLY A 74 10.28 -2.85 6.53
CA GLY A 74 11.27 -3.58 5.76
C GLY A 74 12.70 -3.17 6.08
N TYR A 75 12.96 -1.86 6.16
CA TYR A 75 14.28 -1.31 6.45
C TYR A 75 14.81 -1.73 7.82
N SER A 76 13.94 -1.73 8.83
CA SER A 76 14.27 -2.10 10.22
C SER A 76 14.46 -3.62 10.41
N SER A 77 14.19 -4.42 9.38
CA SER A 77 14.37 -5.88 9.41
C SER A 77 15.83 -6.32 9.26
N GLU A 78 16.79 -5.40 9.29
CA GLU A 78 18.22 -5.65 9.10
C GLU A 78 18.77 -6.78 9.99
N THR A 79 18.42 -6.80 11.27
CA THR A 79 18.87 -7.85 12.21
C THR A 79 18.36 -9.25 11.81
N PHE A 80 17.13 -9.33 11.32
CA PHE A 80 16.55 -10.58 10.81
C PHE A 80 17.25 -11.04 9.53
N VAL A 81 17.57 -10.09 8.65
CA VAL A 81 18.29 -10.35 7.39
C VAL A 81 19.68 -10.89 7.66
N HIS A 82 20.46 -10.21 8.51
CA HIS A 82 21.81 -10.65 8.86
C HIS A 82 21.83 -12.07 9.41
N LYS A 83 20.95 -12.35 10.38
CA LYS A 83 20.84 -13.69 10.98
C LYS A 83 20.48 -14.76 9.95
N LYS A 84 19.61 -14.46 8.98
CA LYS A 84 19.17 -15.41 7.95
C LYS A 84 20.19 -15.60 6.82
N LEU A 85 20.97 -14.57 6.51
CA LEU A 85 22.10 -14.63 5.58
C LEU A 85 23.22 -15.52 6.12
N GLU A 86 23.52 -15.42 7.42
CA GLU A 86 24.52 -16.26 8.08
C GLU A 86 24.08 -17.73 8.15
N SER A 87 22.78 -17.98 8.32
CA SER A 87 22.25 -19.34 8.49
C SER A 87 22.00 -20.10 7.18
N SER A 88 21.94 -19.43 6.01
CA SER A 88 21.52 -20.08 4.76
C SER A 88 22.21 -19.52 3.50
N PRO A 89 23.09 -20.31 2.84
CA PRO A 89 23.74 -19.89 1.60
C PRO A 89 22.74 -19.74 0.43
N THR A 90 21.64 -20.50 0.44
CA THR A 90 20.55 -20.36 -0.54
C THR A 90 19.88 -18.99 -0.43
N PHE A 91 19.68 -18.50 0.79
CA PHE A 91 19.11 -17.18 1.04
C PHE A 91 20.04 -16.05 0.60
N LEU A 92 21.36 -16.22 0.78
CA LEU A 92 22.38 -15.28 0.28
C LEU A 92 22.32 -15.11 -1.25
N ASN A 93 22.29 -16.22 -1.99
CA ASN A 93 22.17 -16.18 -3.45
C ASN A 93 20.87 -15.51 -3.92
N LEU A 94 19.75 -15.84 -3.26
CA LEU A 94 18.46 -15.20 -3.56
C LEU A 94 18.51 -13.70 -3.26
N TYR A 95 19.05 -13.30 -2.10
CA TYR A 95 19.18 -11.91 -1.69
C TYR A 95 20.03 -11.10 -2.69
N GLN A 96 21.18 -11.64 -3.13
CA GLN A 96 22.03 -10.98 -4.13
C GLN A 96 21.31 -10.84 -5.48
N LYS A 97 20.60 -11.88 -5.92
CA LYS A 97 19.83 -11.87 -7.17
C LYS A 97 18.68 -10.88 -7.14
N ILE A 98 18.01 -10.72 -5.99
CA ILE A 98 16.94 -9.71 -5.85
C ILE A 98 17.53 -8.30 -5.75
N LYS A 99 18.67 -8.13 -5.05
CA LYS A 99 19.39 -6.86 -4.97
C LYS A 99 19.78 -6.31 -6.34
N THR A 100 20.07 -7.18 -7.33
CA THR A 100 20.38 -6.74 -8.70
C THR A 100 19.19 -6.19 -9.48
N PHE A 101 17.94 -6.50 -9.10
CA PHE A 101 16.78 -5.96 -9.82
C PHE A 101 16.55 -4.47 -9.56
N GLY A 102 17.06 -3.89 -8.47
CA GLY A 102 17.07 -2.45 -8.24
C GLY A 102 15.69 -1.77 -8.29
N TRP A 103 15.64 -0.53 -8.78
CA TRP A 103 14.45 0.32 -8.79
C TRP A 103 13.30 -0.16 -9.70
N PRO A 104 13.50 -0.88 -10.83
CA PRO A 104 12.40 -1.36 -11.66
C PRO A 104 11.34 -2.20 -10.93
N VAL A 105 11.71 -2.90 -9.85
CA VAL A 105 10.76 -3.68 -9.02
C VAL A 105 9.69 -2.79 -8.40
N LEU A 106 9.98 -1.50 -8.18
CA LEU A 106 9.00 -0.53 -7.66
C LEU A 106 7.83 -0.33 -8.63
N LEU A 107 8.01 -0.53 -9.93
CA LEU A 107 6.92 -0.42 -10.91
C LEU A 107 5.85 -1.48 -10.70
N LEU A 108 6.23 -2.66 -10.19
CA LEU A 108 5.29 -3.72 -9.84
C LEU A 108 4.38 -3.34 -8.66
N SER A 109 4.71 -2.28 -7.90
CA SER A 109 3.86 -1.79 -6.81
C SER A 109 2.50 -1.25 -7.28
N PHE A 110 2.36 -1.01 -8.59
CA PHE A 110 1.11 -0.66 -9.22
C PHE A 110 0.06 -1.79 -9.17
N LEU A 111 0.50 -3.05 -9.13
CA LEU A 111 -0.40 -4.20 -9.18
C LEU A 111 -1.27 -4.29 -7.90
N PRO A 112 -2.56 -4.63 -8.03
CA PRO A 112 -3.42 -4.87 -6.87
C PRO A 112 -2.88 -6.06 -6.07
N ILE A 113 -3.04 -6.01 -4.74
CA ILE A 113 -2.63 -7.06 -3.77
C ILE A 113 -1.11 -7.19 -3.60
N ILE A 114 -0.35 -7.18 -4.69
CA ILE A 114 1.12 -7.40 -4.69
C ILE A 114 1.87 -6.12 -4.29
N GLY A 115 1.25 -4.95 -4.45
CA GLY A 115 1.93 -3.68 -4.25
C GLY A 115 2.45 -3.44 -2.84
N ASP A 116 1.70 -3.80 -1.80
CA ASP A 116 2.10 -3.55 -0.41
C ASP A 116 3.29 -4.44 0.02
N PRO A 117 3.31 -5.75 -0.28
CA PRO A 117 4.53 -6.57 -0.13
C PRO A 117 5.75 -5.97 -0.82
N ILE A 118 5.61 -5.39 -2.01
CA ILE A 118 6.72 -4.74 -2.71
C ILE A 118 7.25 -3.54 -1.92
N THR A 119 6.38 -2.78 -1.26
CA THR A 119 6.83 -1.63 -0.44
C THR A 119 7.66 -2.09 0.76
N ILE A 120 7.27 -3.17 1.43
CA ILE A 120 8.07 -3.77 2.50
C ILE A 120 9.40 -4.30 1.94
N LEU A 121 9.36 -5.04 0.83
CA LEU A 121 10.56 -5.57 0.18
C LEU A 121 11.52 -4.46 -0.23
N SER A 122 11.03 -3.32 -0.71
CA SER A 122 11.89 -2.19 -1.10
C SER A 122 12.69 -1.61 0.08
N GLY A 123 12.07 -1.56 1.26
CA GLY A 123 12.74 -1.21 2.52
C GLY A 123 13.75 -2.27 2.94
N PHE A 124 13.35 -3.53 2.85
CA PHE A 124 14.20 -4.69 3.14
C PHE A 124 15.49 -4.71 2.29
N PHE A 125 15.40 -4.33 1.02
CA PHE A 125 16.57 -4.19 0.12
C PHE A 125 17.27 -2.83 0.23
N LYS A 126 16.86 -1.96 1.16
CA LYS A 126 17.42 -0.62 1.41
C LYS A 126 17.50 0.23 0.13
N GLN A 127 16.43 0.21 -0.69
CA GLN A 127 16.36 1.06 -1.88
C GLN A 127 16.35 2.54 -1.49
N LYS A 128 16.86 3.43 -2.35
CA LYS A 128 16.91 4.88 -2.04
C LYS A 128 15.50 5.41 -1.77
N LEU A 129 15.27 5.96 -0.58
CA LEU A 129 13.95 6.43 -0.15
C LEU A 129 13.32 7.44 -1.12
N TRP A 130 14.12 8.34 -1.70
CA TRP A 130 13.59 9.32 -2.66
C TRP A 130 13.05 8.65 -3.94
N LEU A 131 13.75 7.64 -4.47
CA LEU A 131 13.30 6.87 -5.65
C LEU A 131 12.02 6.09 -5.32
N PHE A 132 12.00 5.46 -4.14
CA PHE A 132 10.84 4.76 -3.63
C PHE A 132 9.62 5.69 -3.58
N VAL A 133 9.74 6.84 -2.90
CA VAL A 133 8.65 7.80 -2.75
C VAL A 133 8.17 8.30 -4.12
N SER A 134 9.09 8.76 -4.98
CA SER A 134 8.72 9.30 -6.29
C SER A 134 7.98 8.29 -7.16
N ILE A 135 8.45 7.04 -7.22
CA ILE A 135 7.83 6.01 -8.08
C ILE A 135 6.54 5.51 -7.44
N VAL A 136 6.58 5.06 -6.19
CA VAL A 136 5.43 4.42 -5.55
C VAL A 136 4.28 5.40 -5.38
N PHE A 137 4.53 6.64 -4.95
CA PHE A 137 3.43 7.60 -4.77
C PHE A 137 2.75 7.90 -6.10
N THR A 138 3.53 8.08 -7.16
CA THR A 138 2.99 8.29 -8.51
C THR A 138 2.09 7.12 -8.92
N LEU A 139 2.55 5.88 -8.73
CA LEU A 139 1.78 4.69 -9.09
C LEU A 139 0.50 4.55 -8.24
N ARG A 140 0.55 4.86 -6.95
CA ARG A 140 -0.63 4.81 -6.07
C ARG A 140 -1.69 5.83 -6.46
N ILE A 141 -1.27 7.06 -6.74
CA ILE A 141 -2.16 8.14 -7.17
C ILE A 141 -2.78 7.78 -8.53
N VAL A 142 -1.96 7.37 -9.51
CA VAL A 142 -2.44 6.97 -10.84
C VAL A 142 -3.45 5.84 -10.73
N ARG A 143 -3.21 4.83 -9.90
CA ARG A 143 -4.15 3.73 -9.67
C ARG A 143 -5.51 4.22 -9.17
N TYR A 144 -5.55 5.14 -8.20
CA TYR A 144 -6.82 5.66 -7.68
C TYR A 144 -7.53 6.58 -8.65
N VAL A 145 -6.80 7.38 -9.43
CA VAL A 145 -7.38 8.20 -10.50
C VAL A 145 -8.02 7.30 -11.57
N LEU A 146 -7.31 6.25 -12.02
CA LEU A 146 -7.84 5.30 -12.99
C LEU A 146 -9.08 4.58 -12.46
N LEU A 147 -9.04 4.12 -11.21
CA LEU A 147 -10.17 3.43 -10.59
C LEU A 147 -11.39 4.34 -10.47
N ALA A 148 -11.21 5.56 -9.97
CA ALA A 148 -12.28 6.54 -9.88
C ALA A 148 -12.83 6.95 -11.25
N PHE A 149 -11.98 7.04 -12.28
CA PHE A 149 -12.42 7.33 -13.63
C PHE A 149 -13.27 6.19 -14.22
N VAL A 150 -12.85 4.93 -14.00
CA VAL A 150 -13.63 3.76 -14.44
C VAL A 150 -14.99 3.72 -13.74
N LEU A 151 -15.05 3.98 -12.44
CA LEU A 151 -16.29 3.95 -11.66
C LEU A 151 -17.26 5.08 -12.00
N ASN A 152 -16.76 6.28 -12.32
CA ASN A 152 -17.63 7.38 -12.74
C ASN A 152 -18.17 7.24 -14.17
N ARG A 153 -17.62 6.31 -14.97
CA ARG A 153 -18.03 6.07 -16.35
C ARG A 153 -19.11 5.00 -16.49
N SER A 154 -19.33 4.22 -15.44
CA SER A 154 -20.33 3.15 -15.32
C SER A 154 -21.58 3.65 -14.60
#